data_AF-A0A6G6K930-F1
#
_entry.id   AF-A0A6G6K930-F1
#
_cell.length_a   1.000
_cell.length_b   1.000
_cell.length_c   1.000
_cell.angle_alpha   90.00
_cell.angle_beta   90.00
_cell.angle_gamma   90.00
#
_symmetry.space_group_name_H-M   'P 1'
#
loop_
_entity.id
_entity.type
_entity.pdbx_description
1 polymer ?
#
loop_
_entity_poly.entity_id
_entity_poly.type
_entity_poly.pdbx_seq_one_letter_code
_entity_poly.pdbx_strand_id
1 'polypeptide(L)'
;MTVDQLIEEGRKLQRPCVFLTPDGSGPAAAEWYELDSERDAEDSAGFRRWLTIDAQHIPGAEAGITGYVSIFTDEEKCVGGRVEVTPSWPDRAGTLLYAHAASVLPPIEAVFAKGSEAVGDWLEWHNWDRTWRYNGNFKGAAIAEAYIQAWMREYPIYLSSPDIYAVLGGWHFPMSDDDWLDLMDEQLMVFTLRDSEPWVEAWRTGAGEFKVFQRIT
;
A
#
# COMPACT_ATOMS: atom_id res chain seq x y z
N MET A 1 -20.68 17.96 9.77
CA MET A 1 -19.93 16.71 10.00
C MET A 1 -19.49 16.65 11.46
N THR A 2 -19.51 15.47 12.08
CA THR A 2 -18.93 15.17 13.39
C THR A 2 -17.80 14.16 13.24
N VAL A 3 -17.01 13.93 14.29
CA VAL A 3 -15.93 12.92 14.27
C VAL A 3 -16.47 11.53 13.95
N ASP A 4 -17.51 11.08 14.65
CA ASP A 4 -18.10 9.75 14.45
C ASP A 4 -18.66 9.59 13.03
N GLN A 5 -19.30 10.64 12.49
CA GLN A 5 -19.77 10.63 11.12
C GLN A 5 -18.62 10.51 10.11
N LEU A 6 -17.51 11.22 10.32
CA LEU A 6 -16.36 11.14 9.40
C LEU A 6 -15.65 9.77 9.49
N ILE A 7 -15.55 9.21 10.69
CA ILE A 7 -15.04 7.84 10.90
C ILE A 7 -15.94 6.83 10.15
N GLU A 8 -17.26 6.95 10.28
CA GLU A 8 -18.22 6.11 9.58
C GLU A 8 -18.09 6.23 8.06
N GLU A 9 -17.85 7.44 7.53
CA GLU A 9 -17.53 7.62 6.10
C GLU A 9 -16.25 6.88 5.69
N GLY A 10 -15.19 6.95 6.52
CA GLY A 10 -13.97 6.17 6.30
C GLY A 10 -14.21 4.65 6.34
N ARG A 11 -15.08 4.17 7.25
CA ARG A 11 -15.44 2.74 7.35
C ARG A 11 -16.16 2.23 6.10
N LYS A 12 -17.04 3.03 5.50
CA LYS A 12 -17.69 2.69 4.22
C LYS A 12 -16.69 2.56 3.07
N LEU A 13 -15.58 3.28 3.15
CA LEU A 13 -14.49 3.30 2.16
C LEU A 13 -13.35 2.34 2.53
N GLN A 14 -13.48 1.55 3.60
CA GLN A 14 -12.45 0.63 4.04
C GLN A 14 -12.15 -0.40 2.94
N ARG A 15 -10.87 -0.63 2.66
CA ARG A 15 -10.44 -1.61 1.65
C ARG A 15 -9.87 -2.87 2.31
N PRO A 16 -10.20 -4.07 1.80
CA PRO A 16 -9.56 -5.30 2.26
C PRO A 16 -8.06 -5.26 1.94
N CYS A 17 -7.26 -5.80 2.85
CA CYS A 17 -5.82 -5.92 2.70
C CYS A 17 -5.33 -7.23 3.35
N VAL A 18 -4.06 -7.56 3.13
CA VAL A 18 -3.40 -8.68 3.79
C VAL A 18 -2.09 -8.18 4.37
N PHE A 19 -1.86 -8.42 5.66
CA PHE A 19 -0.56 -8.19 6.28
C PHE A 19 0.30 -9.42 6.10
N LEU A 20 1.55 -9.21 5.66
CA LEU A 20 2.54 -10.26 5.49
C LEU A 20 3.50 -10.23 6.68
N THR A 21 3.49 -11.29 7.48
CA THR A 21 4.34 -11.41 8.67
C THR A 21 5.10 -12.74 8.66
N PRO A 22 6.27 -12.84 9.30
CA PRO A 22 7.02 -14.10 9.39
C PRO A 22 6.33 -15.11 10.32
N ASP A 23 5.55 -14.62 11.28
CA ASP A 23 4.77 -15.44 12.19
C ASP A 23 3.49 -15.94 11.51
N GLY A 24 3.39 -17.25 11.33
CA GLY A 24 2.19 -17.87 10.77
C GLY A 24 2.31 -19.37 10.57
N SER A 25 1.26 -19.96 10.00
CA SER A 25 1.20 -21.39 9.70
C SER A 25 0.44 -21.61 8.39
N GLY A 26 0.77 -22.70 7.69
CA GLY A 26 0.16 -23.06 6.41
C GLY A 26 1.06 -22.73 5.22
N PRO A 27 0.52 -22.62 4.00
CA PRO A 27 1.27 -22.17 2.85
C PRO A 27 1.75 -20.73 3.04
N ALA A 28 3.00 -20.45 2.64
CA ALA A 28 3.51 -19.09 2.59
C ALA A 28 2.77 -18.30 1.50
N ALA A 29 2.44 -17.05 1.81
CA ALA A 29 1.81 -16.12 0.89
C ALA A 29 2.84 -15.30 0.11
N ALA A 30 4.02 -15.11 0.69
CA ALA A 30 5.13 -14.40 0.06
C ALA A 30 6.48 -14.91 0.56
N GLU A 31 7.54 -14.57 -0.16
CA GLU A 31 8.93 -14.80 0.22
C GLU A 31 9.71 -13.49 0.05
N TRP A 32 10.27 -13.01 1.16
CA TRP A 32 11.03 -11.77 1.25
C TRP A 32 12.52 -12.02 1.07
N TYR A 33 13.19 -11.16 0.29
CA TYR A 33 14.61 -11.26 0.01
C TYR A 33 15.35 -10.09 0.69
N GLU A 34 16.20 -10.41 1.66
CA GLU A 34 17.00 -9.44 2.42
C GLU A 34 17.97 -8.65 1.52
N LEU A 35 18.52 -7.56 2.03
CA LEU A 35 19.50 -6.69 1.32
C LEU A 35 20.92 -7.29 1.27
N ASP A 36 21.30 -8.05 2.30
CA ASP A 36 22.72 -8.29 2.64
C ASP A 36 23.25 -9.69 2.27
N SER A 37 22.50 -10.50 1.53
CA SER A 37 23.04 -11.80 1.13
C SER A 37 24.01 -11.59 -0.04
N GLU A 38 25.21 -12.17 -0.02
CA GLU A 38 26.10 -12.21 -1.21
C GLU A 38 25.46 -12.88 -2.44
N ARG A 39 24.20 -13.35 -2.31
CA ARG A 39 23.31 -13.87 -3.35
C ARG A 39 22.37 -12.81 -3.93
N ASP A 40 22.41 -11.58 -3.44
CA ASP A 40 21.75 -10.37 -3.96
C ASP A 40 22.48 -9.80 -5.17
N ALA A 41 23.04 -10.68 -6.01
CA ALA A 41 23.48 -10.25 -7.32
C ALA A 41 22.24 -9.72 -8.02
N GLU A 42 22.22 -8.40 -8.24
CA GLU A 42 21.42 -7.75 -9.25
C GLU A 42 21.38 -8.67 -10.47
N ASP A 43 20.22 -8.75 -11.13
CA ASP A 43 20.22 -9.39 -12.42
C ASP A 43 21.22 -8.66 -13.35
N SER A 44 21.53 -9.25 -14.49
CA SER A 44 22.47 -8.63 -15.44
C SER A 44 22.04 -7.23 -15.93
N ALA A 45 20.85 -6.75 -15.56
CA ALA A 45 20.30 -5.45 -15.89
C ALA A 45 20.21 -4.49 -14.68
N GLY A 46 20.81 -4.82 -13.52
CA GLY A 46 20.84 -3.93 -12.36
C GLY A 46 19.57 -3.96 -11.51
N PHE A 47 18.68 -4.95 -11.71
CA PHE A 47 17.43 -5.05 -10.96
C PHE A 47 17.57 -5.99 -9.76
N ARG A 48 17.10 -5.52 -8.60
CA ARG A 48 17.02 -6.29 -7.37
C ARG A 48 15.61 -6.78 -7.11
N ARG A 49 15.47 -8.05 -6.72
CA ARG A 49 14.18 -8.62 -6.30
C ARG A 49 13.95 -8.41 -4.81
N TRP A 50 12.83 -7.82 -4.44
CA TRP A 50 12.46 -7.58 -3.04
C TRP A 50 11.59 -8.68 -2.45
N LEU A 51 10.57 -9.07 -3.22
CA LEU A 51 9.51 -9.92 -2.71
C LEU A 51 8.90 -10.71 -3.87
N THR A 52 8.61 -11.98 -3.62
CA THR A 52 7.71 -12.78 -4.48
C THR A 52 6.44 -13.09 -3.71
N ILE A 53 5.28 -12.89 -4.34
CA ILE A 53 3.95 -13.02 -3.74
C ILE A 53 3.15 -14.04 -4.54
N ASP A 54 2.45 -14.95 -3.89
CA ASP A 54 1.44 -15.76 -4.56
C ASP A 54 0.18 -14.89 -4.81
N ALA A 55 -0.14 -14.69 -6.09
CA ALA A 55 -1.18 -13.78 -6.55
C ALA A 55 -2.56 -14.07 -5.93
N GLN A 56 -2.82 -15.30 -5.50
CA GLN A 56 -4.09 -15.64 -4.84
C GLN A 56 -4.34 -14.88 -3.53
N HIS A 57 -3.28 -14.35 -2.92
CA HIS A 57 -3.36 -13.57 -1.69
C HIS A 57 -3.52 -12.07 -1.92
N ILE A 58 -3.41 -11.57 -3.17
CA ILE A 58 -3.55 -10.15 -3.48
C ILE A 58 -5.03 -9.79 -3.59
N PRO A 59 -5.59 -8.95 -2.70
CA PRO A 59 -7.00 -8.57 -2.76
C PRO A 59 -7.35 -7.90 -4.09
N GLY A 60 -8.43 -8.36 -4.74
CA GLY A 60 -8.89 -7.84 -6.02
C GLY A 60 -8.14 -8.36 -7.26
N ALA A 61 -7.19 -9.29 -7.11
CA ALA A 61 -6.46 -9.87 -8.26
C ALA A 61 -7.28 -10.90 -9.09
N GLU A 62 -8.49 -11.23 -8.63
CA GLU A 62 -9.35 -12.35 -9.09
C GLU A 62 -9.61 -12.40 -10.61
N ALA A 63 -9.47 -11.29 -11.33
CA ALA A 63 -9.77 -11.21 -12.75
C ALA A 63 -8.56 -11.18 -13.70
N GLY A 64 -7.31 -11.29 -13.24
CA GLY A 64 -6.23 -11.25 -14.25
C GLY A 64 -4.77 -11.42 -13.84
N ILE A 65 -4.44 -11.92 -12.65
CA ILE A 65 -3.07 -12.34 -12.32
C ILE A 65 -3.14 -13.70 -11.64
N THR A 66 -2.40 -14.67 -12.17
CA THR A 66 -2.28 -16.01 -11.61
C THR A 66 -0.80 -16.39 -11.53
N GLY A 67 -0.42 -17.13 -10.49
CA GLY A 67 0.97 -17.53 -10.25
C GLY A 67 1.65 -16.62 -9.24
N TYR A 68 2.97 -16.46 -9.39
CA TYR A 68 3.84 -15.80 -8.43
C TYR A 68 4.36 -14.48 -9.00
N VAL A 69 4.05 -13.40 -8.31
CA VAL A 69 4.37 -12.02 -8.66
C VAL A 69 5.67 -11.63 -7.96
N SER A 70 6.73 -11.43 -8.72
CA SER A 70 8.03 -10.96 -8.20
C SER A 70 8.18 -9.46 -8.47
N ILE A 71 8.52 -8.71 -7.43
CA ILE A 71 8.72 -7.26 -7.49
C ILE A 71 10.20 -6.97 -7.51
N PHE A 72 10.61 -6.16 -8.50
CA PHE A 72 11.98 -5.74 -8.67
C PHE A 72 12.10 -4.22 -8.68
N THR A 73 13.19 -3.70 -8.16
CA THR A 73 13.58 -2.29 -8.20
C THR A 73 14.81 -2.10 -9.08
N ASP A 74 14.92 -0.93 -9.69
CA ASP A 74 16.13 -0.47 -10.38
C ASP A 74 17.04 0.21 -9.35
N GLU A 75 18.11 -0.47 -8.93
CA GLU A 75 19.03 0.01 -7.88
C GLU A 75 20.01 1.06 -8.43
N GLU A 76 20.31 1.03 -9.74
CA GLU A 76 21.19 2.03 -10.36
C GLU A 76 20.53 3.41 -10.42
N LYS A 77 19.23 3.46 -10.74
CA LYS A 77 18.49 4.73 -10.87
C LYS A 77 17.80 5.15 -9.58
N CYS A 78 17.64 4.25 -8.61
CA CYS A 78 16.82 4.43 -7.40
C CYS A 78 15.40 4.95 -7.70
N VAL A 79 14.88 4.67 -8.90
CA VAL A 79 13.57 5.11 -9.35
C VAL A 79 12.92 3.98 -10.11
N GLY A 80 11.75 3.58 -9.65
CA GLY A 80 10.90 2.62 -10.32
C GLY A 80 11.36 1.17 -10.20
N GLY A 81 10.96 0.34 -11.15
CA GLY A 81 11.18 -1.10 -11.08
C GLY A 81 10.34 -1.86 -12.09
N ARG A 82 10.22 -3.17 -11.91
CA ARG A 82 9.36 -4.03 -12.74
C ARG A 82 8.69 -5.12 -11.93
N VAL A 83 7.63 -5.66 -12.51
CA VAL A 83 6.90 -6.81 -11.97
C VAL A 83 7.03 -7.96 -12.95
N GLU A 84 7.34 -9.15 -12.45
CA GLU A 84 7.34 -10.38 -13.24
C GLU A 84 6.33 -11.37 -12.66
N VAL A 85 5.62 -12.07 -13.54
CA VAL A 85 4.67 -13.12 -13.14
C VAL A 85 5.16 -14.46 -13.66
N THR A 86 5.31 -15.43 -12.76
CA THR A 86 5.85 -16.76 -13.05
C THR A 86 4.91 -17.86 -12.55
N PRO A 87 4.94 -19.07 -13.13
CA PRO A 87 4.03 -20.15 -12.75
C PRO A 87 4.44 -20.90 -11.47
N SER A 88 5.65 -20.69 -10.98
CA SER A 88 6.21 -21.36 -9.80
C SER A 88 7.00 -20.38 -8.93
N TRP A 89 7.19 -20.71 -7.65
CA TRP A 89 8.16 -20.02 -6.81
C TRP A 89 9.54 -19.99 -7.48
N PRO A 90 10.29 -18.89 -7.35
CA PRO A 90 11.67 -18.85 -7.80
C PRO A 90 12.54 -19.82 -6.99
N ASP A 91 13.59 -20.35 -7.62
CA ASP A 91 14.61 -21.16 -6.94
C ASP A 91 15.59 -20.26 -6.19
N ARG A 92 15.09 -19.58 -5.15
CA ARG A 92 15.85 -18.67 -4.30
C ARG A 92 15.23 -18.66 -2.92
N ALA A 93 16.03 -18.95 -1.90
CA ALA A 93 15.57 -18.89 -0.52
C ALA A 93 15.48 -17.44 -0.02
N GLY A 94 14.42 -17.15 0.72
CA GLY A 94 14.18 -15.92 1.46
C GLY A 94 13.40 -16.20 2.75
N THR A 95 12.94 -15.13 3.39
CA THR A 95 12.09 -15.19 4.58
C THR A 95 10.65 -15.44 4.16
N LEU A 96 10.09 -16.59 4.53
CA LEU A 96 8.70 -16.93 4.25
C LEU A 96 7.77 -16.03 5.07
N LEU A 97 6.75 -15.49 4.40
CA LEU A 97 5.73 -14.64 5.00
C LEU A 97 4.35 -15.25 4.84
N TYR A 98 3.53 -15.12 5.87
CA TYR A 98 2.18 -15.67 5.95
C TYR A 98 1.14 -14.56 5.88
N ALA A 99 0.02 -14.87 5.24
CA ALA A 99 -1.08 -13.94 5.03
C ALA A 99 -1.96 -13.82 6.28
N HIS A 100 -2.14 -12.59 6.76
CA HIS A 100 -3.13 -12.23 7.78
C HIS A 100 -4.15 -11.27 7.18
N ALA A 101 -5.36 -11.77 6.96
CA ALA A 101 -6.44 -10.96 6.41
C ALA A 101 -6.76 -9.79 7.33
N ALA A 102 -6.84 -8.60 6.74
CA ALA A 102 -7.12 -7.36 7.43
C ALA A 102 -7.93 -6.42 6.53
N SER A 103 -8.18 -5.22 7.03
CA SER A 103 -8.76 -4.14 6.22
C SER A 103 -8.35 -2.82 6.84
N VAL A 104 -8.04 -1.83 6.00
CA VAL A 104 -7.48 -0.56 6.46
C VAL A 104 -8.40 0.60 6.11
N LEU A 105 -8.57 1.52 7.06
CA LEU A 105 -9.21 2.80 6.81
C LEU A 105 -8.44 3.57 5.74
N PRO A 106 -9.13 4.35 4.87
CA PRO A 106 -8.46 5.29 4.00
C PRO A 106 -7.78 6.41 4.80
N PRO A 107 -6.70 7.01 4.29
CA PRO A 107 -6.26 8.30 4.79
C PRO A 107 -7.30 9.38 4.49
N ILE A 108 -7.14 10.54 5.13
CA ILE A 108 -8.14 11.62 5.09
C ILE A 108 -8.40 12.13 3.67
N GLU A 109 -7.38 12.13 2.81
CA GLU A 109 -7.47 12.57 1.42
C GLU A 109 -8.42 11.68 0.60
N ALA A 110 -8.44 10.37 0.85
CA ALA A 110 -9.40 9.48 0.19
C ALA A 110 -10.83 9.72 0.69
N VAL A 111 -11.01 10.04 1.98
CA VAL A 111 -12.33 10.42 2.51
C VAL A 111 -12.81 11.72 1.88
N PHE A 112 -11.93 12.72 1.73
CA PHE A 112 -12.28 13.98 1.07
C PHE A 112 -12.69 13.76 -0.39
N ALA A 113 -11.91 12.97 -1.13
CA ALA A 113 -12.15 12.73 -2.53
C ALA A 113 -13.38 11.86 -2.80
N LYS A 114 -13.55 10.75 -2.06
CA LYS A 114 -14.53 9.68 -2.35
C LYS A 114 -15.68 9.59 -1.34
N GLY A 115 -15.67 10.41 -0.29
CA GLY A 115 -16.74 10.46 0.70
C GLY A 115 -18.08 10.89 0.11
N SER A 116 -19.16 10.64 0.84
CA SER A 116 -20.52 10.98 0.42
C SER A 116 -20.72 12.49 0.20
N GLU A 117 -21.90 12.87 -0.29
CA GLU A 117 -22.32 14.28 -0.40
C GLU A 117 -22.22 15.03 0.94
N ALA A 118 -22.45 14.36 2.08
CA ALA A 118 -22.28 14.99 3.39
C ALA A 118 -20.83 15.40 3.67
N VAL A 119 -19.84 14.65 3.16
CA VAL A 119 -18.43 15.04 3.19
C VAL A 119 -18.21 16.24 2.27
N GLY A 120 -18.79 16.21 1.07
CA GLY A 120 -18.76 17.33 0.12
C GLY A 120 -19.29 18.65 0.72
N ASP A 121 -20.50 18.63 1.27
CA ASP A 121 -21.13 19.79 1.91
C ASP A 121 -20.28 20.34 3.07
N TRP A 122 -19.65 19.44 3.83
CA TRP A 122 -18.77 19.83 4.94
C TRP A 122 -17.48 20.48 4.44
N LEU A 123 -16.87 19.96 3.38
CA LEU A 123 -15.70 20.57 2.75
C LEU A 123 -16.04 21.94 2.14
N GLU A 124 -17.15 22.03 1.40
CA GLU A 124 -17.63 23.27 0.80
C GLU A 124 -17.93 24.35 1.87
N TRP A 125 -18.56 23.97 2.98
CA TRP A 125 -18.79 24.87 4.13
C TRP A 125 -17.49 25.49 4.66
N HIS A 126 -16.38 24.76 4.58
CA HIS A 126 -15.05 25.24 4.97
C HIS A 126 -14.26 25.86 3.81
N ASN A 127 -14.89 26.03 2.63
CA ASN A 127 -14.27 26.50 1.39
C ASN A 127 -13.06 25.65 1.01
N TRP A 128 -13.24 24.33 1.05
CA TRP A 128 -12.24 23.34 0.72
C TRP A 128 -12.70 22.48 -0.44
N ASP A 129 -11.82 22.25 -1.41
CA ASP A 129 -12.11 21.39 -2.55
C ASP A 129 -11.77 19.93 -2.24
N ARG A 130 -12.54 18.99 -2.80
CA ARG A 130 -12.35 17.54 -2.61
C ARG A 130 -10.99 17.04 -3.12
N THR A 131 -10.37 17.76 -4.06
CA THR A 131 -9.08 17.42 -4.66
C THR A 131 -7.89 18.03 -3.92
N TRP A 132 -8.13 18.92 -2.95
CA TRP A 132 -7.04 19.56 -2.21
C TRP A 132 -6.50 18.63 -1.12
N ARG A 133 -5.17 18.48 -1.10
CA ARG A 133 -4.45 17.78 -0.01
C ARG A 133 -4.75 18.43 1.32
N TYR A 134 -5.03 17.60 2.34
CA TYR A 134 -5.23 18.09 3.70
C TYR A 134 -3.97 18.80 4.20
N ASN A 135 -4.15 19.95 4.85
CA ASN A 135 -3.08 20.68 5.52
C ASN A 135 -3.65 21.57 6.62
N GLY A 136 -2.77 22.20 7.40
CA GLY A 136 -3.14 23.01 8.57
C GLY A 136 -4.01 24.23 8.29
N ASN A 137 -4.25 24.61 7.04
CA ASN A 137 -5.17 25.71 6.70
C ASN A 137 -6.64 25.29 6.66
N PHE A 138 -6.95 23.98 6.75
CA PHE A 138 -8.33 23.51 6.72
C PHE A 138 -9.08 23.91 7.99
N LYS A 139 -10.14 24.71 7.85
CA LYS A 139 -10.89 25.25 8.99
C LYS A 139 -11.66 24.19 9.79
N GLY A 140 -11.86 23.00 9.23
CA GLY A 140 -12.43 21.83 9.89
C GLY A 140 -11.40 20.92 10.57
N ALA A 141 -10.17 21.39 10.80
CA ALA A 141 -9.02 20.59 11.25
C ALA A 141 -9.33 19.69 12.45
N ALA A 142 -10.03 20.16 13.48
CA ALA A 142 -10.27 19.35 14.69
C ALA A 142 -10.97 18.00 14.39
N ILE A 143 -11.90 17.96 13.43
CA ILE A 143 -12.59 16.72 13.01
C ILE A 143 -11.66 15.87 12.14
N ALA A 144 -10.94 16.49 11.21
CA ALA A 144 -10.00 15.80 10.33
C ALA A 144 -8.83 15.17 11.11
N GLU A 145 -8.26 15.89 12.07
CA GLU A 145 -7.20 15.41 12.96
C GLU A 145 -7.67 14.23 13.80
N ALA A 146 -8.89 14.28 14.35
CA ALA A 146 -9.45 13.15 15.09
C ALA A 146 -9.60 11.90 14.20
N TYR A 147 -10.00 12.08 12.94
CA TYR A 147 -10.03 10.99 11.96
C TYR A 147 -8.62 10.46 11.65
N ILE A 148 -7.64 11.34 11.41
CA ILE A 148 -6.24 10.96 11.16
C ILE A 148 -5.71 10.14 12.34
N GLN A 149 -5.99 10.54 13.58
CA GLN A 149 -5.61 9.76 14.77
C GLN A 149 -6.28 8.38 14.82
N ALA A 150 -7.53 8.25 14.36
CA ALA A 150 -8.18 6.95 14.25
C ALA A 150 -7.53 6.08 13.17
N TRP A 151 -7.26 6.65 11.99
CA TRP A 151 -6.55 5.98 10.90
C TRP A 151 -5.14 5.51 11.33
N MET A 152 -4.37 6.38 12.00
CA MET A 152 -3.02 6.05 12.48
C MET A 152 -2.98 4.91 13.49
N ARG A 153 -4.05 4.66 14.25
CA ARG A 153 -4.11 3.54 15.19
C ARG A 153 -4.29 2.18 14.51
N GLU A 154 -4.69 2.18 13.25
CA GLU A 154 -5.05 0.96 12.51
C GLU A 154 -4.17 0.76 11.28
N TYR A 155 -3.54 1.82 10.77
CA TYR A 155 -2.78 1.75 9.53
C TYR A 155 -1.40 1.11 9.74
N PRO A 156 -0.96 0.18 8.88
CA PRO A 156 0.16 -0.73 9.14
C PRO A 156 1.48 -0.07 9.52
N ILE A 157 1.83 1.05 8.88
CA ILE A 157 3.11 1.76 9.13
C ILE A 157 3.23 2.30 10.56
N TYR A 158 2.11 2.49 11.25
CA TYR A 158 2.06 3.03 12.61
C TYR A 158 1.87 1.95 13.68
N LEU A 159 1.68 0.70 13.28
CA LEU A 159 1.53 -0.42 14.21
C LEU A 159 2.90 -0.82 14.75
N SER A 160 3.03 -0.90 16.07
CA SER A 160 4.26 -1.32 16.75
C SER A 160 4.39 -2.85 16.86
N SER A 161 3.31 -3.57 16.56
CA SER A 161 3.19 -5.03 16.53
C SER A 161 1.89 -5.38 15.79
N PRO A 162 1.86 -6.40 14.92
CA PRO A 162 2.90 -7.38 14.62
C PRO A 162 4.03 -6.85 13.73
N ASP A 163 5.05 -7.69 13.52
CA ASP A 163 6.18 -7.46 12.61
C ASP A 163 5.72 -7.62 11.16
N ILE A 164 5.18 -6.54 10.59
CA ILE A 164 4.62 -6.51 9.23
C ILE A 164 5.74 -6.16 8.25
N TYR A 165 6.07 -7.12 7.39
CA TYR A 165 7.08 -6.92 6.34
C TYR A 165 6.51 -6.12 5.16
N ALA A 166 5.28 -6.45 4.77
CA ALA A 166 4.59 -5.81 3.66
C ALA A 166 3.07 -5.95 3.78
N VAL A 167 2.35 -5.13 3.02
CA VAL A 167 0.87 -5.12 2.97
C VAL A 167 0.44 -5.34 1.53
N LEU A 168 -0.47 -6.28 1.29
CA LEU A 168 -1.11 -6.49 -0.01
C LEU A 168 -2.48 -5.78 -0.05
N GLY A 169 -2.76 -5.06 -1.13
CA GLY A 169 -4.05 -4.36 -1.27
C GLY A 169 -4.23 -3.17 -0.32
N GLY A 170 -5.49 -2.84 -0.02
CA GLY A 170 -5.82 -1.72 0.86
C GLY A 170 -5.73 -0.34 0.21
N TRP A 171 -5.47 0.66 1.04
CA TRP A 171 -5.18 2.02 0.62
C TRP A 171 -3.68 2.26 0.68
N HIS A 172 -3.10 2.90 -0.34
CA HIS A 172 -1.72 3.38 -0.27
C HIS A 172 -1.53 4.46 0.78
N PHE A 173 -0.27 4.73 1.11
CA PHE A 173 0.10 5.75 2.07
C PHE A 173 0.15 7.12 1.35
N PRO A 174 -0.38 8.21 1.95
CA PRO A 174 -0.35 9.55 1.35
C PRO A 174 1.04 10.16 1.43
N MET A 175 1.90 9.76 0.49
CA MET A 175 3.29 10.22 0.37
C MET A 175 3.36 11.66 -0.12
N SER A 176 4.50 12.33 0.08
CA SER A 176 4.69 13.73 -0.31
C SER A 176 4.73 13.97 -1.82
N ASP A 177 4.87 12.94 -2.65
CA ASP A 177 5.23 13.02 -4.07
C ASP A 177 4.11 13.50 -5.03
N ASP A 178 3.04 14.10 -4.50
CA ASP A 178 1.88 14.64 -5.24
C ASP A 178 1.13 13.66 -6.18
N ASP A 179 1.45 12.37 -6.17
CA ASP A 179 0.85 11.31 -7.00
C ASP A 179 -0.39 10.64 -6.39
N TRP A 180 -0.75 11.04 -5.16
CA TRP A 180 -1.85 10.46 -4.39
C TRP A 180 -3.18 10.33 -5.16
N LEU A 181 -3.58 11.41 -5.85
CA LEU A 181 -4.85 11.43 -6.58
C LEU A 181 -4.81 10.51 -7.81
N ASP A 182 -3.65 10.45 -8.47
CA ASP A 182 -3.45 9.68 -9.71
C ASP A 182 -3.50 8.17 -9.45
N LEU A 183 -3.10 7.73 -8.25
CA LEU A 183 -3.08 6.32 -7.85
C LEU A 183 -4.34 5.86 -7.12
N MET A 184 -5.28 6.76 -6.82
CA MET A 184 -6.43 6.48 -5.95
C MET A 184 -7.36 5.38 -6.48
N ASP A 185 -7.54 5.34 -7.80
CA ASP A 185 -8.39 4.37 -8.50
C ASP A 185 -7.59 3.18 -9.05
N GLU A 186 -6.27 3.18 -8.88
CA GLU A 186 -5.40 2.07 -9.24
C GLU A 186 -5.37 1.00 -8.14
N GLN A 187 -4.94 -0.21 -8.48
CA GLN A 187 -4.85 -1.32 -7.53
C GLN A 187 -3.44 -1.39 -6.93
N LEU A 188 -3.32 -1.05 -5.65
CA LEU A 188 -2.11 -1.34 -4.88
C LEU A 188 -1.97 -2.86 -4.75
N MET A 189 -0.90 -3.43 -5.28
CA MET A 189 -0.60 -4.85 -5.14
C MET A 189 0.18 -5.12 -3.86
N VAL A 190 1.22 -4.33 -3.61
CA VAL A 190 2.03 -4.43 -2.40
C VAL A 190 2.65 -3.09 -2.00
N PHE A 191 2.81 -2.88 -0.70
CA PHE A 191 3.58 -1.82 -0.06
C PHE A 191 4.50 -2.43 1.01
N THR A 192 5.82 -2.23 0.91
CA THR A 192 6.79 -2.73 1.90
C THR A 192 6.90 -1.81 3.11
N LEU A 193 7.15 -2.37 4.29
CA LEU A 193 7.22 -1.63 5.55
C LEU A 193 8.50 -1.89 6.34
N ARG A 194 8.95 -3.15 6.39
CA ARG A 194 10.11 -3.52 7.21
C ARG A 194 11.41 -3.15 6.53
N ASP A 195 12.31 -2.53 7.32
CA ASP A 195 13.69 -2.21 6.93
C ASP A 195 13.79 -1.45 5.59
N SER A 196 12.72 -0.76 5.18
CA SER A 196 12.60 -0.26 3.81
C SER A 196 12.52 1.25 3.78
N GLU A 197 13.69 1.90 3.76
CA GLU A 197 13.91 2.95 2.76
C GLU A 197 14.89 2.39 1.72
N PRO A 198 14.54 2.40 0.42
CA PRO A 198 13.28 2.91 -0.12
C PRO A 198 12.09 2.01 0.22
N TRP A 199 10.93 2.61 0.51
CA TRP A 199 9.67 1.85 0.51
C TRP A 199 9.31 1.50 -0.93
N VAL A 200 8.99 0.23 -1.16
CA VAL A 200 8.62 -0.26 -2.49
C VAL A 200 7.12 -0.44 -2.57
N GLU A 201 6.51 0.18 -3.58
CA GLU A 201 5.13 -0.06 -3.95
C GLU A 201 5.05 -0.70 -5.33
N ALA A 202 4.22 -1.72 -5.48
CA ALA A 202 3.84 -2.23 -6.79
C ALA A 202 2.34 -2.08 -7.01
N TRP A 203 1.99 -1.70 -8.23
CA TRP A 203 0.64 -1.32 -8.61
C TRP A 203 0.24 -2.03 -9.89
N ARG A 204 -1.06 -2.30 -10.01
CA ARG A 204 -1.70 -2.65 -11.26
C ARG A 204 -2.60 -1.50 -11.70
N THR A 205 -2.41 -1.03 -12.93
CA THR A 205 -3.24 0.03 -13.49
C THR A 205 -4.60 -0.48 -13.95
N GLY A 206 -5.57 0.40 -14.14
CA GLY A 206 -6.86 0.08 -14.77
C GLY A 206 -6.73 -0.47 -16.20
N ALA A 207 -5.61 -0.19 -16.89
CA ALA A 207 -5.28 -0.78 -18.19
C ALA A 207 -4.68 -2.21 -18.07
N GLY A 208 -4.40 -2.67 -16.85
CA GLY A 208 -3.79 -3.97 -16.57
C GLY A 208 -2.26 -3.98 -16.58
N GLU A 209 -1.62 -2.82 -16.70
CA GLU A 209 -0.16 -2.66 -16.69
C GLU A 209 0.38 -2.64 -15.25
N PHE A 210 1.69 -2.85 -15.09
CA PHE A 210 2.35 -2.77 -13.79
C PHE A 210 3.15 -1.47 -13.64
N LYS A 211 3.11 -0.89 -12.45
CA LYS A 211 4.01 0.20 -12.03
C LYS A 211 4.70 -0.20 -10.74
N VAL A 212 5.96 0.17 -10.59
CA VAL A 212 6.71 0.04 -9.33
C VAL A 212 7.22 1.41 -8.95
N PHE A 213 7.10 1.78 -7.69
CA PHE A 213 7.66 3.00 -7.12
C PHE A 213 8.64 2.64 -6.01
N GLN A 214 9.72 3.41 -5.94
CA GLN A 214 10.65 3.44 -4.82
C GLN A 214 10.46 4.80 -4.14
N ARG A 215 10.11 4.81 -2.87
CA ARG A 215 9.83 6.04 -2.11
C ARG A 215 10.87 6.23 -1.01
N ILE A 216 11.44 7.43 -0.96
CA ILE A 216 12.49 7.83 -0.02
C ILE A 216 12.01 9.12 0.65
N THR A 217 12.13 9.23 1.97
CA THR A 217 11.77 10.45 2.72
C THR A 217 12.93 11.38 3.00
#